data_AF-L0JHW6-F1
#
_entry.id   AF-L0JHW6-F1
#
_cell.length_a   1.000
_cell.length_b   1.000
_cell.length_c   1.000
_cell.angle_alpha   90.00
_cell.angle_beta   90.00
_cell.angle_gamma   90.00
#
_symmetry.space_group_name_H-M   'P 1'
#
loop_
_entity.id
_entity.type
_entity.pdbx_description
1 polymer ?
#
loop_
_entity_poly.entity_id
_entity_poly.type
_entity_poly.pdbx_seq_one_letter_code
_entity_poly.pdbx_strand_id
1 'polypeptide(L)'
;MSGPAATDDGRDAEESAAGERDDLDRETLELAREELRSTFDYQVARIQEIDEKAIEILKANLLLVGLVVTGGSIVVQTTIDIAPFVNAFTIASALLLLISTGLAGVTYTASNLRGGIDGDAVEAALATARADPATDADRFEVRLLRSYGRWIEYNARVTAVNDMFATITVLMVIAAFVYAVAGIPVGVLDPSALVSALAFLVLTAVLLWLGAFAYYMDHLGANDDSWEGTFDGVRISKGVTRKRGLSTLRTMRSEGATDEREEAAAEADAISKRDSKS
;
A
#
# COMPACT_ATOMS: atom_id res chain seq x y z
N MET A 1 61.82 -22.61 49.60
CA MET A 1 60.35 -22.47 49.59
C MET A 1 59.98 -21.71 48.33
N SER A 2 59.56 -22.44 47.29
CA SER A 2 59.11 -21.88 46.01
C SER A 2 57.62 -21.58 46.10
N GLY A 3 57.22 -20.35 45.82
CA GLY A 3 55.81 -19.97 45.72
C GLY A 3 55.20 -20.45 44.39
N PRO A 4 53.90 -20.77 44.35
CA PRO A 4 53.23 -21.17 43.12
C PRO A 4 53.03 -19.95 42.21
N ALA A 5 53.43 -20.10 40.95
CA ALA A 5 53.09 -19.17 39.87
C ALA A 5 51.57 -19.22 39.64
N ALA A 6 50.89 -18.10 39.92
CA ALA A 6 49.51 -17.91 39.49
C ALA A 6 49.53 -17.81 37.96
N THR A 7 48.88 -18.78 37.31
CA THR A 7 48.68 -18.83 35.87
C THR A 7 47.79 -17.67 35.43
N ASP A 8 48.35 -16.79 34.60
CA ASP A 8 47.71 -15.63 33.95
C ASP A 8 46.79 -16.02 32.77
N ASP A 9 46.79 -17.32 32.40
CA ASP A 9 46.10 -17.92 31.26
C ASP A 9 44.56 -17.76 31.24
N GLY A 10 43.95 -17.35 32.34
CA GLY A 10 42.49 -17.20 32.45
C GLY A 10 41.94 -15.90 31.88
N ARG A 11 42.73 -14.82 31.89
CA ARG A 11 42.28 -13.48 31.46
C ARG A 11 42.27 -13.32 29.95
N ASP A 12 43.30 -13.82 29.28
CA ASP A 12 43.43 -13.73 27.82
C ASP A 12 42.35 -14.53 27.09
N ALA A 13 41.92 -15.66 27.67
CA ALA A 13 40.84 -16.48 27.12
C ALA A 13 39.45 -15.85 27.29
N GLU A 14 39.19 -15.14 28.40
CA GLU A 14 37.93 -14.41 28.60
C GLU A 14 37.87 -13.12 27.76
N GLU A 15 38.98 -12.40 27.61
CA GLU A 15 39.06 -11.20 26.75
C GLU A 15 38.93 -11.55 25.27
N SER A 16 39.58 -12.64 24.82
CA SER A 16 39.46 -13.13 23.45
C SER A 16 38.04 -13.64 23.14
N ALA A 17 37.38 -14.33 24.09
CA ALA A 17 36.00 -14.79 23.91
C ALA A 17 34.97 -13.65 23.99
N ALA A 18 35.27 -12.55 24.69
CA ALA A 18 34.43 -11.36 24.71
C ALA A 18 34.57 -10.53 23.43
N GLY A 19 35.78 -10.36 22.90
CA GLY A 19 36.03 -9.70 21.62
C GLY A 19 35.41 -10.45 20.44
N GLU A 20 35.54 -11.78 20.42
CA GLU A 20 34.96 -12.61 19.35
C GLU A 20 33.42 -12.65 19.40
N ARG A 21 32.81 -12.42 20.56
CA ARG A 21 31.35 -12.22 20.68
C ARG A 21 30.89 -10.85 20.18
N ASP A 22 31.62 -9.77 20.50
CA ASP A 22 31.30 -8.42 20.03
C ASP A 22 31.41 -8.31 18.50
N ASP A 23 32.42 -8.97 17.91
CA ASP A 23 32.60 -9.02 16.47
C ASP A 23 31.47 -9.81 15.76
N LEU A 24 31.04 -10.95 16.31
CA LEU A 24 29.90 -11.72 15.80
C LEU A 24 28.57 -10.97 15.91
N ASP A 25 28.36 -10.23 17.00
CA ASP A 25 27.17 -9.40 17.19
C ASP A 25 27.16 -8.23 16.18
N ARG A 26 28.31 -7.61 15.92
CA ARG A 26 28.46 -6.55 14.91
C ARG A 26 28.24 -7.05 13.48
N GLU A 27 28.82 -8.19 13.11
CA GLU A 27 28.60 -8.81 11.79
C GLU A 27 27.12 -9.18 11.59
N THR A 28 26.46 -9.69 12.64
CA THR A 28 25.02 -10.01 12.60
C THR A 28 24.16 -8.76 12.41
N LEU A 29 24.51 -7.65 13.05
CA LEU A 29 23.81 -6.37 12.89
C LEU A 29 24.02 -5.75 11.50
N GLU A 30 25.24 -5.84 10.96
CA GLU A 30 25.54 -5.39 9.61
C GLU A 30 24.77 -6.18 8.56
N LEU A 31 24.72 -7.51 8.69
CA LEU A 31 23.93 -8.37 7.81
C LEU A 31 22.43 -8.05 7.91
N ALA A 32 21.91 -7.86 9.12
CA ALA A 32 20.51 -7.49 9.33
C ALA A 32 20.17 -6.12 8.71
N ARG A 33 21.10 -5.15 8.80
CA ARG A 33 20.95 -3.83 8.18
C ARG A 33 20.90 -3.93 6.66
N GLU A 34 21.80 -4.69 6.05
CA GLU A 34 21.84 -4.86 4.60
C GLU A 34 20.56 -5.53 4.08
N GLU A 35 20.09 -6.58 4.75
CA GLU A 35 18.85 -7.27 4.39
C GLU A 35 17.60 -6.37 4.52
N LEU A 36 17.53 -5.56 5.59
CA LEU A 36 16.44 -4.59 5.78
C LEU A 36 16.49 -3.48 4.73
N ARG A 37 17.67 -3.00 4.36
CA ARG A 37 17.85 -2.00 3.30
C ARG A 37 17.40 -2.56 1.96
N SER A 38 17.87 -3.75 1.60
CA SER A 38 17.45 -4.46 0.39
C SER A 38 15.93 -4.65 0.33
N THR A 39 15.31 -5.07 1.44
CA THR A 39 13.85 -5.22 1.55
C THR A 39 13.13 -3.89 1.37
N PHE A 40 13.63 -2.83 1.99
CA PHE A 40 13.07 -1.49 1.85
C PHE A 40 13.15 -0.98 0.41
N ASP A 41 14.31 -1.12 -0.23
CA ASP A 41 14.53 -0.70 -1.62
C ASP A 41 13.60 -1.48 -2.58
N TYR A 42 13.44 -2.78 -2.37
CA TYR A 42 12.47 -3.59 -3.13
C TYR A 42 11.02 -3.11 -2.93
N GLN A 43 10.63 -2.75 -1.70
CA GLN A 43 9.28 -2.23 -1.45
C GLN A 43 9.04 -0.85 -2.05
N VAL A 44 10.04 0.05 -2.00
CA VAL A 44 9.96 1.36 -2.65
C VAL A 44 9.82 1.20 -4.16
N ALA A 45 10.64 0.35 -4.77
CA ALA A 45 10.55 0.05 -6.20
C ALA A 45 9.16 -0.50 -6.57
N ARG A 46 8.63 -1.44 -5.78
CA ARG A 46 7.28 -1.99 -5.97
C ARG A 46 6.18 -0.92 -5.85
N ILE A 47 6.27 0.01 -4.90
CA ILE A 47 5.29 1.11 -4.78
C ILE A 47 5.35 2.03 -6.00
N GLN A 48 6.55 2.35 -6.50
CA GLN A 48 6.73 3.15 -7.71
C GLN A 48 6.14 2.45 -8.95
N GLU A 49 6.35 1.14 -9.10
CA GLU A 49 5.72 0.37 -10.17
C GLU A 49 4.19 0.37 -10.08
N ILE A 50 3.63 0.34 -8.86
CA ILE A 50 2.18 0.41 -8.65
C ILE A 50 1.66 1.80 -9.05
N ASP A 51 2.37 2.86 -8.68
CA ASP A 51 2.03 4.23 -9.04
C ASP A 51 2.04 4.43 -10.57
N GLU A 52 3.08 3.91 -11.24
CA GLU A 52 3.20 3.95 -12.70
C GLU A 52 2.04 3.20 -13.40
N LYS A 53 1.68 2.02 -12.90
CA LYS A 53 0.50 1.28 -13.40
C LYS A 53 -0.80 2.05 -13.14
N ALA A 54 -0.94 2.71 -11.99
CA ALA A 54 -2.13 3.48 -11.65
C ALA A 54 -2.32 4.69 -12.58
N ILE A 55 -1.25 5.42 -12.89
CA ILE A 55 -1.31 6.55 -13.83
C ILE A 55 -1.58 6.09 -15.26
N GLU A 56 -1.06 4.94 -15.69
CA GLU A 56 -1.39 4.35 -16.98
C GLU A 56 -2.88 3.99 -17.09
N ILE A 57 -3.44 3.35 -16.06
CA ILE A 57 -4.87 3.03 -15.99
C ILE A 57 -5.70 4.32 -15.99
N LEU A 58 -5.29 5.34 -15.23
CA LEU A 58 -5.98 6.64 -15.21
C LEU A 58 -6.01 7.27 -16.62
N LYS A 59 -4.86 7.29 -17.32
CA LYS A 59 -4.77 7.80 -18.70
C LYS A 59 -5.68 7.02 -19.65
N ALA A 60 -5.69 5.68 -19.55
CA ALA A 60 -6.53 4.83 -20.38
C ALA A 60 -8.03 5.08 -20.14
N ASN A 61 -8.43 5.20 -18.87
CA ASN A 61 -9.81 5.52 -18.50
C ASN A 61 -10.24 6.91 -18.99
N LEU A 62 -9.39 7.92 -18.83
CA LEU A 62 -9.66 9.27 -19.33
C LEU A 62 -9.76 9.30 -20.86
N LEU A 63 -8.93 8.54 -21.56
CA LEU A 63 -9.04 8.38 -23.01
C LEU A 63 -10.37 7.74 -23.41
N LEU A 64 -10.77 6.67 -22.72
CA LEU A 64 -12.03 5.97 -23.00
C LEU A 64 -13.24 6.87 -22.72
N VAL A 65 -13.24 7.60 -21.61
CA VAL A 65 -14.28 8.60 -21.29
C VAL A 65 -14.30 9.69 -22.37
N GLY A 66 -13.13 10.18 -22.79
CA GLY A 66 -13.00 11.14 -23.89
C GLY A 66 -13.64 10.62 -25.18
N LEU A 67 -13.34 9.37 -25.57
CA LEU A 67 -13.92 8.73 -26.74
C LEU A 67 -15.45 8.64 -26.66
N VAL A 68 -15.99 8.25 -25.50
CA VAL A 68 -17.45 8.18 -25.27
C VAL A 68 -18.08 9.58 -25.36
N VAL A 69 -17.48 10.60 -24.76
CA VAL A 69 -17.97 11.99 -24.81
C VAL A 69 -17.91 12.52 -26.25
N THR A 70 -16.83 12.26 -26.99
CA THR A 70 -16.70 12.64 -28.40
C THR A 70 -17.76 11.94 -29.25
N GLY A 71 -17.93 10.63 -29.08
CA GLY A 71 -18.97 9.86 -29.76
C GLY A 71 -20.36 10.41 -29.48
N GLY A 72 -20.68 10.65 -28.20
CA GLY A 72 -21.95 11.27 -27.80
C GLY A 72 -22.17 12.64 -28.43
N SER A 73 -21.15 13.49 -28.49
CA SER A 73 -21.22 14.82 -29.12
C SER A 73 -21.57 14.74 -30.61
N ILE A 74 -21.00 13.79 -31.36
CA ILE A 74 -21.32 13.57 -32.77
C ILE A 74 -22.78 13.12 -32.93
N VAL A 75 -23.23 12.19 -32.08
CA VAL A 75 -24.58 11.65 -32.19
C VAL A 75 -25.64 12.72 -31.86
N VAL A 76 -25.40 13.57 -30.86
CA VAL A 76 -26.28 14.72 -30.53
C VAL A 76 -26.39 15.73 -31.68
N GLN A 77 -25.35 15.86 -32.50
CA GLN A 77 -25.36 16.73 -33.69
C GLN A 77 -26.04 16.08 -34.91
N THR A 78 -26.39 14.80 -34.84
CA THR A 78 -27.01 14.03 -35.93
C THR A 78 -28.51 13.83 -35.63
N THR A 79 -29.31 13.53 -36.66
CA THR A 79 -30.75 13.20 -36.51
C THR A 79 -30.99 11.79 -35.94
N ILE A 80 -30.00 11.19 -35.29
CA ILE A 80 -30.10 9.84 -34.70
C ILE A 80 -30.77 9.97 -33.34
N ASP A 81 -31.84 9.20 -33.11
CA ASP A 81 -32.48 9.12 -31.80
C ASP A 81 -31.58 8.32 -30.83
N ILE A 82 -31.11 8.99 -29.77
CA ILE A 82 -30.26 8.40 -28.74
C ILE A 82 -31.04 7.80 -27.58
N ALA A 83 -32.33 8.13 -27.45
CA ALA A 83 -33.13 7.68 -26.31
C ALA A 83 -33.08 6.15 -26.10
N PRO A 84 -33.11 5.30 -27.16
CA PRO A 84 -33.00 3.84 -27.00
C PRO A 84 -31.64 3.38 -26.45
N PHE A 85 -30.57 4.15 -26.70
CA PHE A 85 -29.21 3.82 -26.26
C PHE A 85 -28.91 4.29 -24.83
N VAL A 86 -29.79 5.10 -24.23
CA VAL A 86 -29.72 5.47 -22.81
C VAL A 86 -30.53 4.44 -22.02
N ASN A 87 -29.85 3.36 -21.61
CA ASN A 87 -30.46 2.24 -20.89
C ASN A 87 -29.62 1.83 -19.68
N ALA A 88 -30.13 0.89 -18.88
CA ALA A 88 -29.48 0.48 -17.63
C ALA A 88 -28.02 0.00 -17.83
N PHE A 89 -27.71 -0.63 -18.96
CA PHE A 89 -26.36 -1.10 -19.26
C PHE A 89 -25.42 0.06 -19.56
N THR A 90 -25.81 1.01 -20.41
CA THR A 90 -24.95 2.16 -20.74
C THR A 90 -24.75 3.09 -19.55
N ILE A 91 -25.78 3.25 -18.70
CA ILE A 91 -25.68 3.97 -17.42
C ILE A 91 -24.71 3.26 -16.46
N ALA A 92 -24.86 1.94 -16.27
CA ALA A 92 -23.96 1.16 -15.41
C ALA A 92 -22.51 1.23 -15.90
N SER A 93 -22.29 1.13 -17.22
CA SER A 93 -20.97 1.32 -17.83
C SER A 93 -20.38 2.68 -17.49
N ALA A 94 -21.12 3.77 -17.70
CA ALA A 94 -20.65 5.12 -17.42
C ALA A 94 -20.29 5.32 -15.95
N LEU A 95 -21.13 4.82 -15.04
CA LEU A 95 -20.87 4.87 -13.59
C LEU A 95 -19.63 4.07 -13.19
N LEU A 96 -19.48 2.84 -13.71
CA LEU A 96 -18.32 2.01 -13.42
C LEU A 96 -17.01 2.62 -13.93
N LEU A 97 -17.00 3.22 -15.14
CA LEU A 97 -15.84 3.95 -15.64
C LEU A 97 -15.48 5.14 -14.75
N LEU A 98 -16.48 5.91 -14.33
CA LEU A 98 -16.25 7.09 -13.49
C LEU A 98 -15.68 6.69 -12.12
N ILE A 99 -16.26 5.67 -11.48
CA ILE A 99 -15.78 5.14 -10.20
C ILE A 99 -14.36 4.57 -10.37
N SER A 100 -14.10 3.81 -11.43
CA SER A 100 -12.78 3.26 -11.75
C SER A 100 -11.73 4.36 -11.93
N THR A 101 -12.07 5.43 -12.65
CA THR A 101 -11.21 6.61 -12.84
C THR A 101 -10.87 7.27 -11.50
N GLY A 102 -11.88 7.47 -10.64
CA GLY A 102 -11.67 8.01 -9.30
C GLY A 102 -10.76 7.12 -8.44
N LEU A 103 -10.97 5.80 -8.49
CA LEU A 103 -10.18 4.84 -7.73
C LEU A 103 -8.71 4.78 -8.19
N ALA A 104 -8.47 4.84 -9.50
CA ALA A 104 -7.14 4.98 -10.07
C ALA A 104 -6.45 6.26 -9.58
N GLY A 105 -7.16 7.39 -9.59
CA GLY A 105 -6.66 8.67 -9.08
C GLY A 105 -6.32 8.62 -7.59
N VAL A 106 -7.19 8.01 -6.77
CA VAL A 106 -6.90 7.78 -5.34
C VAL A 106 -5.66 6.92 -5.17
N THR A 107 -5.53 5.83 -5.93
CA THR A 107 -4.38 4.92 -5.87
C THR A 107 -3.07 5.65 -6.21
N TYR A 108 -3.08 6.49 -7.24
CA TYR A 108 -1.96 7.37 -7.59
C TYR A 108 -1.60 8.31 -6.43
N THR A 109 -2.57 9.06 -5.91
CA THR A 109 -2.31 10.01 -4.81
C THR A 109 -1.91 9.35 -3.49
N ALA A 110 -2.42 8.15 -3.20
CA ALA A 110 -2.16 7.40 -1.98
C ALA A 110 -0.85 6.59 -2.04
N SER A 111 -0.27 6.42 -3.22
CA SER A 111 1.05 5.81 -3.41
C SER A 111 2.20 6.75 -3.03
N ASN A 112 1.89 7.93 -2.47
CA ASN A 112 2.90 8.89 -2.03
C ASN A 112 3.78 8.27 -0.94
N LEU A 113 5.04 8.01 -1.29
CA LEU A 113 6.04 7.40 -0.43
C LEU A 113 6.31 8.30 0.79
N ARG A 114 6.23 7.75 2.00
CA ARG A 114 7.03 8.28 3.12
C ARG A 114 8.47 7.81 2.92
N GLY A 115 9.19 8.56 2.10
CA GLY A 115 10.58 8.27 1.74
C GLY A 115 11.55 8.85 2.75
N GLY A 116 12.09 8.00 3.61
CA GLY A 116 13.33 8.28 4.35
C GLY A 116 13.17 8.90 5.73
N ILE A 117 14.32 8.95 6.44
CA ILE A 117 14.41 9.46 7.81
C ILE A 117 14.53 10.97 7.62
N ASP A 118 13.71 11.72 8.35
CA ASP A 118 13.82 13.17 8.35
C ASP A 118 15.25 13.59 8.72
N GLY A 119 15.83 14.52 7.95
CA GLY A 119 17.22 14.95 8.12
C GLY A 119 17.46 15.47 9.53
N ASP A 120 16.47 16.17 10.09
CA ASP A 120 16.47 16.70 11.45
C ASP A 120 16.49 15.58 12.50
N ALA A 121 15.82 14.45 12.23
CA ALA A 121 15.84 13.28 13.12
C ALA A 121 17.18 12.54 13.08
N VAL A 122 17.82 12.48 11.91
CA VAL A 122 19.19 11.93 11.78
C VAL A 122 20.19 12.83 12.48
N GLU A 123 20.08 14.14 12.31
CA GLU A 123 20.99 15.11 12.93
C GLU A 123 20.82 15.16 14.45
N ALA A 124 19.60 15.08 14.97
CA ALA A 124 19.33 14.95 16.40
C ALA A 124 19.88 13.64 16.98
N ALA A 125 19.74 12.53 16.26
CA ALA A 125 20.28 11.24 16.68
C ALA A 125 21.82 11.23 16.66
N LEU A 126 22.45 11.82 15.64
CA LEU A 126 23.90 12.01 15.55
C LEU A 126 24.42 12.96 16.63
N ALA A 127 23.69 14.03 16.94
CA ALA A 127 24.06 14.97 18.00
C ALA A 127 24.03 14.29 19.38
N THR A 128 23.06 13.39 19.61
CA THR A 128 22.97 12.58 20.84
C THR A 128 24.12 11.57 20.92
N ALA A 129 24.41 10.87 19.82
CA ALA A 129 25.49 9.89 19.77
C ALA A 129 26.90 10.52 19.94
N ARG A 130 27.10 11.76 19.47
CA ARG A 130 28.35 12.52 19.71
C ARG A 130 28.57 12.89 21.17
N ALA A 131 27.51 12.95 21.98
CA ALA A 131 27.60 13.30 23.39
C ALA A 131 28.01 12.10 24.30
N ASP A 132 27.73 10.86 23.87
CA ASP A 132 28.11 9.62 24.58
C ASP A 132 28.44 8.47 23.60
N PRO A 133 29.68 8.42 23.06
CA PRO A 133 30.02 7.60 21.90
C PRO A 133 30.01 6.08 22.14
N ALA A 134 30.36 5.64 23.34
CA ALA A 134 30.56 4.21 23.64
C ALA A 134 29.26 3.50 24.05
N THR A 135 28.25 4.24 24.51
CA THR A 135 26.98 3.70 25.02
C THR A 135 25.81 3.92 24.06
N ASP A 136 26.02 4.64 22.94
CA ASP A 136 24.93 5.09 22.06
C ASP A 136 25.05 4.62 20.60
N ALA A 137 26.20 4.11 20.15
CA ALA A 137 26.35 3.54 18.80
C ALA A 137 25.43 2.31 18.59
N ASP A 138 25.47 1.35 19.52
CA ASP A 138 24.58 0.18 19.48
C ASP A 138 23.12 0.58 19.66
N ARG A 139 22.84 1.63 20.44
CA ARG A 139 21.49 2.18 20.62
C ARG A 139 20.97 2.88 19.37
N PHE A 140 21.82 3.56 18.62
CA PHE A 140 21.48 4.17 17.34
C PHE A 140 21.17 3.10 16.30
N GLU A 141 22.00 2.06 16.22
CA GLU A 141 21.82 0.92 15.33
C GLU A 141 20.50 0.19 15.59
N VAL A 142 20.21 -0.13 16.86
CA VAL A 142 18.92 -0.74 17.25
C VAL A 142 17.73 0.18 16.94
N ARG A 143 17.84 1.50 17.15
CA ARG A 143 16.78 2.46 16.79
C ARG A 143 16.56 2.52 15.28
N LEU A 144 17.64 2.45 14.49
CA LEU A 144 17.60 2.46 13.04
C LEU A 144 16.89 1.21 12.52
N LEU A 145 17.28 0.02 12.99
CA LEU A 145 16.65 -1.25 12.64
C LEU A 145 15.16 -1.25 13.00
N ARG A 146 14.78 -0.71 14.17
CA ARG A 146 13.38 -0.59 14.58
C ARG A 146 12.59 0.38 13.69
N SER A 147 13.21 1.45 13.21
CA SER A 147 12.58 2.39 12.27
C SER A 147 12.39 1.76 10.89
N TYR A 148 13.39 1.04 10.36
CA TYR A 148 13.24 0.26 9.14
C TYR A 148 12.10 -0.76 9.26
N GLY A 149 12.01 -1.49 10.37
CA GLY A 149 10.92 -2.43 10.61
C GLY A 149 9.53 -1.77 10.57
N ARG A 150 9.38 -0.59 11.19
CA ARG A 150 8.10 0.16 11.14
C ARG A 150 7.74 0.62 9.73
N TRP A 151 8.72 1.09 8.96
CA TRP A 151 8.47 1.53 7.59
C TRP A 151 8.15 0.38 6.65
N ILE A 152 8.85 -0.74 6.78
CA ILE A 152 8.55 -1.98 6.04
C ILE A 152 7.12 -2.41 6.33
N GLU A 153 6.67 -2.33 7.58
CA GLU A 153 5.29 -2.70 7.92
C GLU A 153 4.26 -1.70 7.35
N TYR A 154 4.56 -0.40 7.40
CA TYR A 154 3.71 0.62 6.79
C TYR A 154 3.63 0.47 5.27
N ASN A 155 4.76 0.30 4.59
CA ASN A 155 4.85 0.12 3.14
C ASN A 155 4.17 -1.17 2.70
N ALA A 156 4.30 -2.27 3.45
CA ALA A 156 3.58 -3.51 3.20
C ALA A 156 2.05 -3.32 3.31
N ARG A 157 1.59 -2.49 4.26
CA ARG A 157 0.17 -2.12 4.41
C ARG A 157 -0.33 -1.29 3.23
N VAL A 158 0.40 -0.25 2.84
CA VAL A 158 0.06 0.61 1.69
C VAL A 158 0.05 -0.22 0.40
N THR A 159 1.06 -1.06 0.18
CA THR A 159 1.16 -1.95 -0.98
C THR A 159 -0.06 -2.87 -1.10
N ALA A 160 -0.48 -3.50 0.00
CA ALA A 160 -1.64 -4.39 0.00
C ALA A 160 -2.95 -3.67 -0.35
N VAL A 161 -3.12 -2.43 0.14
CA VAL A 161 -4.29 -1.61 -0.16
C VAL A 161 -4.28 -1.17 -1.63
N ASN A 162 -3.14 -0.69 -2.13
CA ASN A 162 -3.03 -0.22 -3.50
C ASN A 162 -3.19 -1.37 -4.52
N ASP A 163 -2.67 -2.55 -4.21
CA ASP A 163 -2.85 -3.75 -5.04
C ASP A 163 -4.33 -4.17 -5.12
N MET A 164 -5.06 -4.07 -4.00
CA MET A 164 -6.51 -4.28 -3.98
C MET A 164 -7.25 -3.25 -4.84
N PHE A 165 -6.92 -1.96 -4.70
CA PHE A 165 -7.54 -0.91 -5.52
C PHE A 165 -7.21 -1.06 -7.00
N ALA A 166 -5.98 -1.40 -7.37
CA ALA A 166 -5.60 -1.67 -8.74
C ALA A 166 -6.44 -2.82 -9.34
N THR A 167 -6.59 -3.92 -8.60
CA THR A 167 -7.42 -5.06 -9.04
C THR A 167 -8.88 -4.66 -9.23
N ILE A 168 -9.48 -3.97 -8.25
CA ILE A 168 -10.87 -3.51 -8.34
C ILE A 168 -11.05 -2.57 -9.53
N THR A 169 -10.11 -1.65 -9.72
CA THR A 169 -10.12 -0.67 -10.82
C THR A 169 -10.15 -1.40 -12.17
N VAL A 170 -9.26 -2.35 -12.40
CA VAL A 170 -9.20 -3.14 -13.65
C VAL A 170 -10.49 -3.92 -13.87
N LEU A 171 -11.01 -4.59 -12.84
CA LEU A 171 -12.28 -5.33 -12.94
C LEU A 171 -13.46 -4.42 -13.28
N MET A 172 -13.50 -3.21 -12.71
CA MET A 172 -14.52 -2.21 -13.03
C MET A 172 -14.42 -1.74 -14.48
N VAL A 173 -13.23 -1.52 -15.03
CA VAL A 173 -13.05 -1.15 -16.46
C VAL A 173 -13.57 -2.25 -17.37
N ILE A 174 -13.21 -3.51 -17.09
CA ILE A 174 -13.68 -4.66 -17.86
C ILE A 174 -15.20 -4.76 -17.79
N ALA A 175 -15.77 -4.69 -16.59
CA ALA A 175 -17.22 -4.72 -16.38
C ALA A 175 -17.92 -3.59 -17.14
N ALA A 176 -17.38 -2.36 -17.08
CA ALA A 176 -17.93 -1.23 -17.80
C ALA A 176 -17.93 -1.46 -19.31
N PHE A 177 -16.84 -1.96 -19.87
CA PHE A 177 -16.77 -2.27 -21.29
C PHE A 177 -17.80 -3.33 -21.70
N VAL A 178 -17.96 -4.39 -20.89
CA VAL A 178 -18.97 -5.43 -21.12
C VAL A 178 -20.39 -4.85 -21.09
N TYR A 179 -20.69 -3.97 -20.13
CA TYR A 179 -21.97 -3.25 -20.09
C TYR A 179 -22.16 -2.33 -21.29
N ALA A 180 -21.15 -1.58 -21.71
CA ALA A 180 -21.22 -0.72 -22.90
C ALA A 180 -21.60 -1.54 -24.14
N VAL A 181 -20.90 -2.66 -24.37
CA VAL A 181 -21.14 -3.55 -25.51
C VAL A 181 -22.53 -4.20 -25.43
N ALA A 182 -22.97 -4.62 -24.24
CA ALA A 182 -24.30 -5.20 -24.03
C ALA A 182 -25.44 -4.17 -24.17
N GLY A 183 -25.19 -2.88 -23.88
CA GLY A 183 -26.17 -1.82 -24.02
C GLY A 183 -26.53 -1.46 -25.46
N ILE A 184 -25.61 -1.70 -26.41
CA ILE A 184 -25.84 -1.46 -27.85
C ILE A 184 -27.00 -2.31 -28.41
N PRO A 185 -26.99 -3.66 -28.32
CA PRO A 185 -28.08 -4.47 -28.84
C PRO A 185 -29.40 -4.23 -28.11
N VAL A 186 -29.38 -3.84 -26.83
CA VAL A 186 -30.59 -3.44 -26.11
C VAL A 186 -31.20 -2.17 -26.73
N GLY A 187 -30.38 -1.18 -27.09
CA GLY A 187 -30.87 0.00 -27.79
C GLY A 187 -31.31 -0.24 -29.23
N VAL A 188 -30.71 -1.21 -29.94
CA VAL A 188 -31.06 -1.53 -31.33
C VAL A 188 -32.32 -2.41 -31.42
N LEU A 189 -32.41 -3.44 -30.59
CA LEU A 189 -33.48 -4.44 -30.66
C LEU A 189 -34.74 -4.02 -29.88
N ASP A 190 -34.62 -3.00 -29.02
CA ASP A 190 -35.66 -2.51 -28.12
C ASP A 190 -36.47 -3.64 -27.46
N PRO A 191 -35.82 -4.58 -26.74
CA PRO A 191 -36.52 -5.69 -26.12
C PRO A 191 -37.41 -5.18 -24.98
N SER A 192 -38.49 -5.92 -24.70
CA SER A 192 -39.39 -5.58 -23.59
C SER A 192 -38.63 -5.36 -22.28
N ALA A 193 -39.13 -4.44 -21.44
CA ALA A 193 -38.47 -4.05 -20.19
C ALA A 193 -38.11 -5.25 -19.28
N LEU A 194 -38.94 -6.29 -19.26
CA LEU A 194 -38.69 -7.50 -18.48
C LEU A 194 -37.50 -8.31 -19.01
N VAL A 195 -37.37 -8.44 -20.33
CA VAL A 195 -36.24 -9.12 -20.97
C VAL A 195 -34.94 -8.34 -20.73
N SER A 196 -34.97 -7.01 -20.88
CA SER A 196 -33.83 -6.14 -20.59
C SER A 196 -33.40 -6.22 -19.13
N ALA A 197 -34.35 -6.18 -18.19
CA ALA A 197 -34.07 -6.29 -16.76
C ALA A 197 -33.48 -7.67 -16.40
N LEU A 198 -34.03 -8.75 -16.95
CA LEU A 198 -33.52 -10.10 -16.71
C LEU A 198 -32.10 -10.26 -17.26
N ALA A 199 -31.85 -9.80 -18.50
CA ALA A 199 -30.52 -9.82 -19.10
C ALA A 199 -29.50 -9.01 -18.27
N PHE A 200 -29.91 -7.86 -17.76
CA PHE A 200 -29.08 -7.03 -16.89
C PHE A 200 -28.72 -7.76 -15.60
N LEU A 201 -29.69 -8.38 -14.93
CA LEU A 201 -29.46 -9.13 -13.70
C LEU A 201 -28.56 -10.35 -13.91
N VAL A 202 -28.77 -11.10 -15.00
CA VAL A 202 -27.94 -12.25 -15.36
C VAL A 202 -26.50 -11.81 -15.62
N LEU A 203 -26.30 -10.76 -16.42
CA LEU A 203 -24.97 -10.23 -16.71
C LEU A 203 -24.29 -9.72 -15.43
N THR A 204 -25.03 -9.01 -14.58
CA THR A 204 -24.53 -8.54 -13.28
C THR A 204 -24.08 -9.72 -12.41
N ALA A 205 -24.89 -10.77 -12.32
CA ALA A 205 -24.55 -11.96 -11.54
C ALA A 205 -23.29 -12.66 -12.07
N VAL A 206 -23.13 -12.76 -13.40
CA VAL A 206 -21.93 -13.33 -14.03
C VAL A 206 -20.70 -12.49 -13.73
N LEU A 207 -20.78 -11.16 -13.85
CA LEU A 207 -19.66 -10.26 -13.56
C LEU A 207 -19.29 -10.27 -12.08
N LEU A 208 -20.26 -10.31 -11.17
CA LEU A 208 -20.01 -10.44 -9.74
C LEU A 208 -19.38 -11.80 -9.41
N TRP A 209 -19.83 -12.88 -10.04
CA TRP A 209 -19.23 -14.20 -9.89
C TRP A 209 -17.79 -14.23 -10.37
N LEU A 210 -17.50 -13.65 -11.55
CA LEU A 210 -16.13 -13.52 -12.07
C LEU A 210 -15.25 -12.67 -11.16
N GLY A 211 -15.77 -11.55 -10.64
CA GLY A 211 -15.05 -10.71 -9.68
C GLY A 211 -14.75 -11.45 -8.36
N ALA A 212 -15.72 -12.20 -7.84
CA ALA A 212 -15.54 -13.05 -6.67
C ALA A 212 -14.54 -14.18 -6.93
N PHE A 213 -14.57 -14.77 -8.13
CA PHE A 213 -13.60 -15.79 -8.55
C PHE A 213 -12.19 -15.21 -8.65
N ALA A 214 -12.01 -14.05 -9.28
CA ALA A 214 -10.72 -13.35 -9.33
C ALA A 214 -10.21 -13.03 -7.92
N TYR A 215 -11.10 -12.56 -7.03
CA TYR A 215 -10.78 -12.33 -5.63
C TYR A 215 -10.36 -13.62 -4.90
N TYR A 216 -11.04 -14.73 -5.16
CA TYR A 216 -10.72 -16.02 -4.54
C TYR A 216 -9.40 -16.60 -5.06
N MET A 217 -9.14 -16.52 -6.36
CA MET A 217 -7.89 -16.96 -6.98
C MET A 217 -6.68 -16.24 -6.39
N ASP A 218 -6.82 -14.94 -6.11
CA ASP A 218 -5.79 -14.14 -5.44
C ASP A 218 -5.53 -14.59 -3.99
N HIS A 219 -6.53 -15.19 -3.32
CA HIS A 219 -6.40 -15.72 -1.96
C HIS A 219 -5.84 -17.15 -1.88
N LEU A 220 -5.76 -17.89 -3.00
CA LEU A 220 -5.19 -19.25 -3.01
C LEU A 220 -3.68 -19.28 -2.74
N GLY A 221 -3.01 -18.12 -2.69
CA GLY A 221 -1.57 -17.98 -2.51
C GLY A 221 -1.04 -18.01 -1.07
N ALA A 222 -1.89 -18.00 -0.04
CA ALA A 222 -1.43 -17.97 1.35
C ALA A 222 -2.35 -18.80 2.27
N ASN A 223 -2.02 -20.08 2.45
CA ASN A 223 -2.49 -20.83 3.61
C ASN A 223 -1.57 -20.42 4.77
N ASP A 224 -2.04 -19.55 5.66
CA ASP A 224 -1.27 -19.00 6.79
C ASP A 224 -0.97 -20.04 7.90
N ASP A 225 -1.56 -21.23 7.80
CA ASP A 225 -1.63 -22.18 8.92
C ASP A 225 -0.46 -23.18 9.02
N SER A 226 0.47 -23.21 8.06
CA SER A 226 1.64 -24.10 8.13
C SER A 226 2.86 -23.51 7.41
N TRP A 227 3.63 -22.68 8.11
CA TRP A 227 4.92 -22.17 7.62
C TRP A 227 6.06 -22.75 8.47
N GLU A 228 6.39 -24.01 8.22
CA GLU A 228 7.63 -24.65 8.67
C GLU A 228 8.78 -24.15 7.76
N GLY A 229 9.57 -23.17 8.20
CA GLY A 229 10.74 -22.74 7.41
C GLY A 229 11.32 -21.35 7.71
N THR A 230 10.70 -20.54 8.57
CA THR A 230 11.24 -19.24 9.01
C THR A 230 11.82 -19.32 10.41
N PHE A 231 12.81 -18.48 10.73
CA PHE A 231 13.35 -18.36 12.09
C PHE A 231 12.22 -18.20 13.11
N ASP A 232 12.38 -18.80 14.29
CA ASP A 232 11.41 -18.70 15.37
C ASP A 232 11.19 -17.21 15.73
N GLY A 233 9.97 -16.72 15.56
CA GLY A 233 9.62 -15.30 15.74
C GLY A 233 9.71 -14.39 14.50
N VAL A 234 10.23 -14.84 13.36
CA VAL A 234 10.30 -14.04 12.11
C VAL A 234 9.19 -14.47 11.15
N ARG A 235 8.24 -13.57 10.87
CA ARG A 235 7.19 -13.81 9.87
C ARG A 235 7.66 -13.34 8.51
N ILE A 236 7.85 -14.24 7.54
CA ILE A 236 7.94 -13.86 6.13
C ILE A 236 6.54 -13.40 5.71
N SER A 237 6.33 -12.10 5.74
CA SER A 237 5.11 -11.46 5.24
C SER A 237 5.27 -11.27 3.73
N LYS A 238 4.46 -11.96 2.92
CA LYS A 238 4.30 -11.64 1.48
C LYS A 238 3.59 -10.30 1.23
N GLY A 239 3.51 -9.43 2.23
CA GLY A 239 2.56 -8.34 2.29
C GLY A 239 1.32 -8.74 3.08
N VAL A 240 0.66 -7.75 3.64
CA VAL A 240 -0.56 -7.91 4.43
C VAL A 240 -1.66 -8.54 3.54
N THR A 241 -2.25 -9.66 3.94
CA THR A 241 -3.38 -10.27 3.20
C THR A 241 -4.52 -9.26 3.06
N ARG A 242 -5.25 -9.22 1.93
CA ARG A 242 -6.27 -8.18 1.66
C ARG A 242 -7.39 -8.10 2.71
N LYS A 243 -7.74 -9.21 3.38
CA LYS A 243 -8.62 -9.21 4.58
C LYS A 243 -8.08 -8.30 5.68
N ARG A 244 -6.77 -8.37 5.92
CA ARG A 244 -6.07 -7.50 6.85
C ARG A 244 -5.89 -6.09 6.24
N GLY A 245 -5.77 -5.95 4.90
CA GLY A 245 -5.82 -4.68 4.17
C GLY A 245 -7.07 -3.82 4.43
N LEU A 246 -8.26 -4.42 4.48
CA LEU A 246 -9.51 -3.74 4.88
C LEU A 246 -9.48 -3.30 6.35
N SER A 247 -8.97 -4.14 7.24
CA SER A 247 -8.80 -3.77 8.65
C SER A 247 -7.77 -2.64 8.81
N THR A 248 -6.70 -2.67 8.02
CA THR A 248 -5.64 -1.68 7.92
C THR A 248 -6.16 -0.34 7.39
N LEU A 249 -7.01 -0.32 6.35
CA LEU A 249 -7.69 0.89 5.90
C LEU A 249 -8.50 1.53 7.03
N ARG A 250 -9.15 0.71 7.85
CA ARG A 250 -9.89 1.19 9.03
C ARG A 250 -8.96 1.76 10.10
N THR A 251 -7.81 1.13 10.33
CA THR A 251 -6.82 1.60 11.31
C THR A 251 -6.11 2.88 10.83
N MET A 252 -5.70 2.93 9.57
CA MET A 252 -5.09 4.13 8.95
C MET A 252 -6.05 5.32 8.98
N ARG A 253 -7.35 5.09 8.75
CA ARG A 253 -8.36 6.14 8.89
C ARG A 253 -8.52 6.63 10.33
N SER A 254 -8.38 5.76 11.33
CA SER A 254 -8.46 6.17 12.74
C SER A 254 -7.19 6.84 13.24
N GLU A 255 -6.01 6.38 12.78
CA GLU A 255 -4.70 6.94 13.15
C GLU A 255 -4.47 8.31 12.48
N GLY A 256 -4.81 8.46 11.19
CA GLY A 256 -4.76 9.77 10.53
C GLY A 256 -5.70 10.79 11.19
N ALA A 257 -6.87 10.36 11.67
CA ALA A 257 -7.80 11.23 12.39
C ALA A 257 -7.33 11.61 13.81
N THR A 258 -6.39 10.85 14.41
CA THR A 258 -5.76 11.22 15.68
C THR A 258 -4.59 12.18 15.45
N ASP A 259 -3.75 11.94 14.44
CA ASP A 259 -2.64 12.84 14.09
C ASP A 259 -3.15 14.25 13.73
N GLU A 260 -4.21 14.34 12.92
CA GLU A 260 -4.85 15.64 12.57
C GLU A 260 -5.41 16.39 13.79
N ARG A 261 -5.87 15.66 14.82
CA ARG A 261 -6.39 16.26 16.07
C ARG A 261 -5.27 16.72 16.99
N GLU A 262 -4.16 15.98 17.02
CA GLU A 262 -2.98 16.35 17.80
C GLU A 262 -2.28 17.56 17.18
N GLU A 263 -2.17 17.64 15.85
CA GLU A 263 -1.68 18.84 15.15
C GLU A 263 -2.58 20.05 15.40
N ALA A 264 -3.90 19.90 15.25
CA ALA A 264 -4.84 21.00 15.51
C ALA A 264 -4.80 21.47 16.98
N ALA A 265 -4.58 20.55 17.93
CA ALA A 265 -4.43 20.89 19.35
C ALA A 265 -3.09 21.60 19.64
N ALA A 266 -2.00 21.16 19.00
CA ALA A 266 -0.70 21.80 19.12
C ALA A 266 -0.69 23.22 18.51
N GLU A 267 -1.38 23.41 17.38
CA GLU A 267 -1.53 24.72 16.74
C GLU A 267 -2.40 25.66 17.59
N ALA A 268 -3.49 25.16 18.18
CA ALA A 268 -4.32 25.93 19.11
C ALA A 268 -3.57 26.34 20.40
N ASP A 269 -2.73 25.47 20.96
CA ASP A 269 -1.88 25.79 22.12
C ASP A 269 -0.79 26.82 21.76
N ALA A 270 -0.22 26.73 20.55
CA ALA A 270 0.76 27.70 20.06
C ALA A 270 0.14 29.10 19.85
N ILE A 271 -1.10 29.18 19.36
CA ILE A 271 -1.84 30.45 19.21
C ILE A 271 -2.18 31.03 20.59
N SER A 272 -2.67 30.21 21.52
CA SER A 272 -3.00 30.64 22.89
C SER A 272 -1.79 31.21 23.65
N LYS A 273 -0.61 30.59 23.51
CA LYS A 273 0.66 31.07 24.11
C LYS A 273 1.19 32.35 23.47
N ARG A 274 0.79 32.65 22.23
CA ARG A 274 1.14 33.91 21.55
C ARG A 274 0.29 35.07 22.07
N ASP A 275 -1.00 34.85 22.28
CA ASP A 275 -1.92 35.88 22.78
C ASP A 275 -1.71 36.20 24.26
N SER A 276 -1.20 35.27 25.06
CA SER A 276 -0.89 35.52 26.49
C SER A 276 0.39 36.34 26.73
N LYS A 277 1.14 36.66 25.68
CA LYS A 277 2.41 37.42 25.75
C LYS A 277 2.30 38.86 25.24
N SER A 278 1.11 39.28 24.79
CA SER A 278 0.82 40.67 24.40
C SER A 278 0.03 41.39 25.49
#